data_AF-A0AB33EEA7-F1
#
_entry.id   AF-A0AB33EEA7-F1
#
_cell.length_a   1.000
_cell.length_b   1.000
_cell.length_c   1.000
_cell.angle_alpha   90.00
_cell.angle_beta   90.00
_cell.angle_gamma   90.00
#
_symmetry.space_group_name_H-M   'P 1'
#
loop_
_entity.id
_entity.type
_entity.pdbx_description
1 polymer ?
#
loop_
_entity_poly.entity_id
_entity_poly.type
_entity_poly.pdbx_seq_one_letter_code
_entity_poly.pdbx_strand_id
1 'polypeptide(L)'
;MKDEYNFSNAKRGAIATSKGKTRITIMLDDVVIEAARALAENEGYGYQTVINNTLRQVLLSDKGKAAKPDENTAGANVGHFKKGITASELKSLEKKLSEALSEIHHVMELEVRS
;
A
#
# COMPACT_ATOMS: atom_id res chain seq x y z
N MET A 1 2.12 9.39 -28.79
CA MET A 1 3.46 9.82 -28.33
C MET A 1 4.23 10.30 -29.55
N LYS A 2 5.16 11.26 -29.44
CA LYS A 2 6.02 11.65 -30.56
C LYS A 2 7.16 10.64 -30.72
N ASP A 3 7.49 10.32 -31.96
CA ASP A 3 8.51 9.34 -32.30
C ASP A 3 9.92 9.82 -31.94
N GLU A 4 10.17 11.14 -32.02
CA GLU A 4 11.45 11.72 -31.65
C GLU A 4 11.31 13.01 -30.85
N TYR A 5 12.18 13.16 -29.85
CA TYR A 5 12.33 14.37 -29.06
C TYR A 5 13.74 14.93 -29.25
N ASN A 6 13.81 16.19 -29.68
CA ASN A 6 15.08 16.92 -29.81
C ASN A 6 15.46 17.55 -28.46
N PHE A 7 16.57 17.10 -27.90
CA PHE A 7 17.13 17.59 -26.63
C PHE A 7 18.39 18.45 -26.80
N SER A 8 18.70 18.93 -28.02
CA SER A 8 19.93 19.69 -28.30
C SER A 8 20.08 20.97 -27.47
N ASN A 9 18.97 21.56 -27.01
CA ASN A 9 18.95 22.73 -26.12
C ASN A 9 18.49 22.39 -24.69
N ALA A 10 18.36 21.11 -24.34
CA ALA A 10 17.92 20.71 -23.01
C ALA A 10 19.00 20.98 -21.97
N LYS A 11 18.64 21.74 -20.93
CA LYS A 11 19.53 22.04 -19.79
C LYS A 11 19.22 21.06 -18.66
N ARG A 12 20.22 20.33 -18.16
CA ARG A 12 20.04 19.45 -16.98
C ARG A 12 19.65 20.32 -15.78
N GLY A 13 18.39 20.20 -15.34
CA GLY A 13 17.94 20.79 -14.08
C GLY A 13 18.61 20.12 -12.88
N ALA A 14 18.62 20.78 -11.73
CA ALA A 14 19.08 20.18 -10.48
C ALA A 14 18.28 18.90 -10.21
N ILE A 15 18.98 17.79 -10.01
CA ILE A 15 18.35 16.53 -9.61
C ILE A 15 17.68 16.80 -8.26
N ALA A 16 16.37 16.62 -8.19
CA ALA A 16 15.62 16.78 -6.95
C ALA A 16 16.29 15.94 -5.86
N THR A 17 16.68 16.58 -4.76
CA THR A 17 17.31 15.88 -3.64
C THR A 17 16.30 14.89 -3.08
N SER A 18 16.69 13.63 -2.97
CA SER A 18 15.85 12.58 -2.41
C SER A 18 15.79 12.75 -0.88
N LYS A 19 15.02 13.75 -0.42
CA LYS A 19 14.86 14.07 1.01
C LYS A 19 14.47 12.80 1.79
N GLY A 20 15.31 12.40 2.74
CA GLY A 20 15.08 11.21 3.58
C GLY A 20 15.48 9.86 2.97
N LYS A 21 16.16 9.83 1.81
CA LYS A 21 16.73 8.61 1.23
C LYS A 21 18.25 8.76 1.09
N THR A 22 18.98 7.77 1.60
CA THR A 22 20.45 7.68 1.47
C THR A 22 20.80 6.70 0.36
N ARG A 23 21.68 7.09 -0.56
CA ARG A 23 22.22 6.18 -1.58
C ARG A 23 23.30 5.31 -0.94
N ILE A 24 23.10 4.00 -0.96
CA ILE A 24 24.05 3.01 -0.45
C ILE A 24 24.30 1.94 -1.51
N THR A 25 25.47 1.30 -1.44
CA THR A 25 25.76 0.10 -2.21
C THR A 25 25.55 -1.10 -1.30
N ILE A 26 24.66 -2.01 -1.68
CA ILE A 26 24.41 -3.28 -0.98
C ILE A 26 24.33 -4.39 -2.02
N MET A 27 24.74 -5.60 -1.65
CA MET A 27 24.48 -6.79 -2.43
C MET A 27 23.09 -7.31 -2.05
N LEU A 28 22.28 -7.65 -3.05
CA LEU A 28 20.99 -8.31 -2.90
C LEU A 28 20.99 -9.53 -3.80
N ASP A 29 20.38 -10.61 -3.33
CA ASP A 29 20.23 -11.81 -4.14
C ASP A 29 19.31 -11.53 -5.34
N ASP A 30 19.61 -12.14 -6.47
CA ASP A 30 18.83 -11.98 -7.70
C ASP A 30 17.35 -12.34 -7.48
N VAL A 31 17.08 -13.37 -6.68
CA VAL A 31 15.72 -13.79 -6.32
C VAL A 31 14.92 -12.70 -5.60
N VAL A 32 15.58 -11.87 -4.79
CA VAL A 32 14.95 -10.75 -4.08
C VAL A 32 14.64 -9.61 -5.07
N ILE A 33 15.56 -9.35 -6.00
CA ILE A 33 15.38 -8.31 -7.03
C ILE A 33 14.21 -8.68 -7.95
N GLU A 34 14.14 -9.93 -8.41
CA GLU A 34 13.07 -10.40 -9.30
C GLU A 34 11.71 -10.39 -8.58
N ALA A 35 11.64 -10.85 -7.33
CA ALA A 35 10.41 -10.79 -6.54
C ALA A 35 9.94 -9.34 -6.34
N ALA A 36 10.86 -8.42 -6.03
CA ALA A 36 10.54 -7.01 -5.86
C ALA A 36 10.06 -6.36 -7.17
N ARG A 37 10.58 -6.78 -8.33
CA ARG A 37 10.13 -6.31 -9.65
C ARG A 37 8.71 -6.77 -9.95
N ALA A 38 8.41 -8.05 -9.75
CA ALA A 38 7.08 -8.59 -9.98
C ALA A 38 5.99 -7.91 -9.12
N LEU A 39 6.30 -7.67 -7.84
CA LEU A 39 5.41 -6.95 -6.92
C LEU A 39 5.21 -5.49 -7.34
N ALA A 40 6.28 -4.83 -7.75
CA ALA A 40 6.26 -3.45 -8.23
C ALA A 40 5.39 -3.26 -9.48
N GLU A 41 5.46 -4.19 -10.43
CA GLU A 41 4.66 -4.16 -11.66
C GLU A 41 3.15 -4.28 -11.35
N ASN A 42 2.78 -5.08 -10.36
CA ASN A 42 1.38 -5.26 -9.96
C ASN A 42 0.80 -4.02 -9.23
N GLU A 43 1.62 -3.33 -8.42
CA GLU A 43 1.16 -2.20 -7.60
C GLU A 43 1.40 -0.81 -8.24
N GLY A 44 2.13 -0.75 -9.36
CA GLY A 44 2.46 0.50 -10.03
C GLY A 44 3.50 1.36 -9.30
N TYR A 45 4.26 0.77 -8.37
CA TYR A 45 5.37 1.42 -7.68
C TYR A 45 6.71 0.95 -8.25
N GLY A 46 7.82 1.64 -7.93
CA GLY A 46 9.15 1.14 -8.28
C GLY A 46 9.63 0.03 -7.33
N TYR A 47 10.40 -0.93 -7.82
CA TYR A 47 10.96 -2.04 -7.01
C TYR A 47 11.72 -1.58 -5.76
N GLN A 48 12.42 -0.43 -5.84
CA GLN A 48 13.12 0.16 -4.70
C GLN A 48 12.15 0.57 -3.57
N THR A 49 10.93 0.99 -3.90
CA THR A 49 9.89 1.32 -2.91
C THR A 49 9.41 0.06 -2.21
N VAL A 50 9.19 -1.03 -2.95
CA VAL A 50 8.83 -2.35 -2.39
C VAL A 50 9.88 -2.78 -1.37
N ILE A 51 11.15 -2.84 -1.78
CA ILE A 51 12.26 -3.24 -0.89
C ILE A 51 12.29 -2.39 0.39
N ASN A 52 12.23 -1.06 0.26
CA ASN A 52 12.29 -0.17 1.42
C ASN A 52 11.08 -0.33 2.35
N ASN A 53 9.89 -0.56 1.80
CA ASN A 53 8.67 -0.75 2.59
C ASN A 53 8.73 -2.08 3.35
N THR A 54 9.17 -3.16 2.70
CA THR A 54 9.37 -4.46 3.36
C THR A 54 10.38 -4.35 4.49
N LEU A 55 11.55 -3.75 4.25
CA LEU A 55 12.56 -3.53 5.30
C LEU A 55 12.00 -2.68 6.45
N ARG A 56 11.26 -1.61 6.13
CA ARG A 56 10.61 -0.77 7.13
C ARG A 56 9.59 -1.55 7.96
N GLN A 57 8.76 -2.37 7.32
CA GLN A 57 7.76 -3.18 8.02
C GLN A 57 8.43 -4.16 8.98
N VAL A 58 9.46 -4.87 8.54
CA VAL A 58 10.18 -5.82 9.40
C VAL A 58 10.84 -5.08 10.57
N LEU A 59 11.65 -4.05 10.30
CA LEU A 59 12.41 -3.36 11.34
C LEU A 59 11.54 -2.53 12.32
N LEU A 60 10.41 -1.99 11.85
CA LEU A 60 9.48 -1.25 12.72
C LEU A 60 8.50 -2.18 13.45
N SER A 61 8.17 -3.34 12.88
CA SER A 61 7.33 -4.34 13.57
C SER A 61 8.12 -5.08 14.64
N ASP A 62 9.43 -5.26 14.45
CA ASP A 62 10.30 -5.96 15.39
C ASP A 62 10.59 -5.15 16.67
N LYS A 63 10.47 -3.81 16.60
CA LYS A 63 10.42 -2.96 17.82
C LYS A 63 9.23 -3.25 18.73
N GLY A 64 8.27 -4.07 18.30
CA GLY A 64 7.10 -4.47 19.09
C GLY A 64 6.91 -5.99 19.28
N LYS A 65 7.71 -6.86 18.65
CA LYS A 65 7.50 -8.32 18.72
C LYS A 65 8.79 -9.14 18.59
N ALA A 66 9.68 -9.02 19.59
CA ALA A 66 10.58 -10.10 19.94
C ALA A 66 9.78 -11.24 20.61
N ALA A 67 8.98 -12.01 19.85
CA ALA A 67 8.48 -13.33 20.25
C ALA A 67 7.75 -14.05 19.09
N LYS A 68 8.51 -14.95 18.44
CA LYS A 68 8.14 -16.17 17.70
C LYS A 68 7.22 -16.08 16.45
N PRO A 69 7.59 -16.75 15.34
CA PRO A 69 6.68 -17.00 14.23
C PRO A 69 5.80 -18.21 14.57
N ASP A 70 4.53 -17.96 14.88
CA ASP A 70 3.51 -19.01 14.80
C ASP A 70 2.82 -18.93 13.44
N GLU A 71 2.62 -20.11 12.90
CA GLU A 71 2.23 -20.42 11.53
C GLU A 71 0.75 -20.09 11.33
N ASN A 72 0.47 -18.95 10.68
CA ASN A 72 -0.74 -18.65 9.90
C ASN A 72 -0.75 -17.15 9.56
N THR A 73 -0.26 -16.77 8.38
CA THR A 73 -0.58 -15.45 7.82
C THR A 73 -0.90 -15.60 6.35
N ALA A 74 -2.08 -16.15 6.09
CA ALA A 74 -2.83 -15.82 4.89
C ALA A 74 -3.44 -14.42 5.06
N GLY A 75 -3.20 -13.54 4.08
CA GLY A 75 -3.99 -12.32 3.88
C GLY A 75 -3.50 -11.06 4.61
N ALA A 76 -2.51 -10.37 4.04
CA ALA A 76 -2.20 -8.99 4.43
C ALA A 76 -2.92 -8.01 3.49
N ASN A 77 -4.20 -7.74 3.78
CA ASN A 77 -4.81 -6.48 3.39
C ASN A 77 -4.15 -5.37 4.23
N VAL A 78 -3.52 -4.41 3.56
CA VAL A 78 -2.97 -3.20 4.17
C VAL A 78 -4.12 -2.35 4.69
N GLY A 79 -4.44 -2.51 5.96
CA GLY A 79 -5.34 -1.64 6.72
C GLY A 79 -4.78 -1.49 8.12
N HIS A 80 -4.53 -0.26 8.55
CA HIS A 80 -4.20 0.05 9.94
C HIS A 80 -5.38 -0.32 10.84
N PHE A 81 -5.53 -1.60 11.18
CA PHE A 81 -6.46 -2.02 12.21
C PHE A 81 -5.74 -1.93 13.55
N LYS A 82 -6.12 -0.88 14.29
CA LYS A 82 -5.79 -0.71 15.69
C LYS A 82 -6.02 -2.04 16.41
N LYS A 83 -5.05 -2.42 17.24
CA LYS A 83 -5.01 -3.64 18.06
C LYS A 83 -6.39 -3.92 18.69
N GLY A 84 -7.10 -4.91 18.12
CA GLY A 84 -8.39 -5.43 18.59
C GLY A 84 -9.59 -4.53 18.31
N ILE A 85 -10.38 -4.85 17.27
CA ILE A 85 -11.73 -4.30 17.13
C ILE A 85 -12.54 -4.77 18.33
N THR A 86 -13.03 -3.83 19.13
CA THR A 86 -13.89 -4.17 20.27
C THR A 86 -15.26 -4.63 19.77
N ALA A 87 -15.91 -5.57 20.46
CA ALA A 87 -17.23 -6.08 20.04
C ALA A 87 -18.30 -4.96 19.89
N SER A 88 -18.11 -3.84 20.61
CA SER A 88 -18.92 -2.62 20.49
C SER A 88 -18.72 -1.88 19.18
N GLU A 89 -17.48 -1.82 18.67
CA GLU A 89 -17.18 -1.18 17.38
C GLU A 89 -17.76 -1.98 16.23
N LEU A 90 -17.72 -3.33 16.31
CA LEU A 90 -18.32 -4.20 15.31
C LEU A 90 -19.85 -3.98 15.21
N LYS A 91 -20.54 -3.95 16.36
CA LYS A 91 -21.98 -3.67 16.41
C LYS A 91 -22.33 -2.28 15.89
N SER A 92 -21.49 -1.28 16.18
CA SER A 92 -21.70 0.08 15.66
C SER A 92 -21.56 0.13 14.13
N LEU A 93 -20.60 -0.61 13.57
CA LEU A 93 -20.38 -0.68 12.14
C LEU A 93 -21.50 -1.45 11.42
N GLU A 94 -21.96 -2.55 11.99
CA GLU A 94 -23.10 -3.33 11.49
C GLU A 94 -24.39 -2.49 11.43
N LYS A 95 -24.62 -1.67 12.46
CA LYS A 95 -25.73 -0.72 12.48
C LYS A 95 -25.60 0.33 11.36
N LYS A 96 -24.42 0.93 11.20
CA LYS A 96 -24.17 1.92 10.13
C LYS A 96 -24.36 1.32 8.74
N LEU A 97 -23.92 0.08 8.52
CA LEU A 97 -24.10 -0.61 7.25
C LEU A 97 -25.58 -0.86 6.96
N SER A 98 -26.34 -1.29 7.97
CA SER A 98 -27.79 -1.50 7.84
C SER A 98 -28.53 -0.19 7.51
N GLU A 99 -28.16 0.92 8.14
CA GLU A 99 -28.74 2.24 7.86
C GLU A 99 -28.46 2.68 6.42
N ALA A 100 -27.20 2.57 5.97
CA ALA A 100 -26.83 2.91 4.59
C ALA A 100 -27.56 2.06 3.54
N LEU A 101 -27.74 0.76 3.80
CA LEU A 101 -28.51 -0.13 2.92
C LEU A 101 -29.99 0.26 2.86
N SER A 102 -30.59 0.65 3.98
CA SER A 102 -31.98 1.11 4.01
C SER A 102 -32.16 2.43 3.25
N GLU A 103 -31.16 3.32 3.31
CA GLU A 103 -31.17 4.60 2.61
C GLU A 103 -31.03 4.41 1.11
N ILE A 104 -30.15 3.52 0.66
CA ILE A 104 -30.03 3.15 -0.76
C ILE A 104 -31.34 2.53 -1.27
N HIS A 105 -31.95 1.62 -0.51
CA HIS A 105 -33.24 1.03 -0.89
C HIS A 105 -34.34 2.09 -0.97
N HIS A 106 -34.33 3.08 -0.06
CA HIS A 106 -35.29 4.18 -0.10
C HIS A 106 -35.09 5.09 -1.32
N VAL A 107 -33.85 5.42 -1.67
CA VAL A 107 -33.52 6.22 -2.86
C VAL A 107 -33.92 5.47 -4.14
N MET A 108 -33.64 4.17 -4.22
CA MET A 108 -34.03 3.34 -5.37
C MET A 108 -35.55 3.22 -5.53
N GLU A 109 -36.32 3.15 -4.43
CA GLU A 109 -37.79 3.16 -4.48
C GLU A 109 -38.36 4.51 -4.96
N LEU A 110 -37.67 5.62 -4.68
CA LEU A 110 -38.07 6.95 -5.18
C LEU A 110 -37.77 7.12 -6.67
N GLU A 111 -36.73 6.46 -7.18
CA GLU A 111 -36.31 6.53 -8.59
C GLU A 111 -37.16 5.64 -9.52
N VAL A 112 -37.86 4.64 -8.98
CA VAL A 112 -38.81 3.78 -9.71
C VAL A 112 -40.22 4.39 -9.81
N ARG A 113 -40.52 5.45 -9.04
CA ARG A 113 -41.84 6.12 -9.03
C ARG A 113 -41.87 7.51 -9.69
N SER A 114 -40.77 7.93 -10.32
CA SER A 114 -40.71 9.13 -11.20
C SER A 114 -40.75 8.73 -12.67
#